data_AF-A0A6P8H1F6-F1
#
_entry.id   AF-A0A6P8H1F6-F1
#
_cell.length_a   1.000
_cell.length_b   1.000
_cell.length_c   1.000
_cell.angle_alpha   90.00
_cell.angle_beta   90.00
_cell.angle_gamma   90.00
#
_symmetry.space_group_name_H-M   'P 1'
#
loop_
_entity.id
_entity.type
_entity.pdbx_description
1 polymer ?
#
loop_
_entity_poly.entity_id
_entity_poly.type
_entity_poly.pdbx_seq_one_letter_code
_entity_poly.pdbx_strand_id
1 'polypeptide(L)'
;MEYGFVSQVGSAIYMDPSVIRSATNPGVDNLSMDTNFEIADLPVKLELRYAIESKRAANGLECPKTEYKQASRREELSQDEMARRRLRRMRNKVAASKCRMKRKEHVKQLIEASEELESANNQLESEITCLHAEIEQLSKMLDGHKCNLENGKHGTDR
;
A
#
# COMPACT_ATOMS: atom_id res chain seq x y z
N MET A 1 -16.38 4.31 31.19
CA MET A 1 -15.36 4.40 30.13
C MET A 1 -16.00 3.82 28.87
N GLU A 2 -16.65 4.66 28.07
CA GLU A 2 -17.15 4.26 26.76
C GLU A 2 -15.97 4.20 25.79
N TYR A 3 -15.65 3.01 25.30
CA TYR A 3 -14.72 2.86 24.19
C TYR A 3 -15.53 2.86 22.89
N GLY A 4 -15.71 4.05 22.32
CA GLY A 4 -16.25 4.22 20.97
C GLY A 4 -15.22 3.75 19.94
N PHE A 5 -15.42 2.56 19.37
CA PHE A 5 -14.61 2.05 18.28
C PHE A 5 -15.17 2.58 16.95
N VAL A 6 -14.42 3.50 16.34
CA VAL A 6 -14.75 4.11 15.04
C VAL A 6 -14.52 3.07 13.96
N SER A 7 -15.58 2.62 13.28
CA SER A 7 -15.49 1.77 12.11
C SER A 7 -14.77 2.50 10.99
N GLN A 8 -13.49 2.18 10.79
CA GLN A 8 -12.69 2.74 9.72
C GLN A 8 -12.92 1.90 8.47
N VAL A 9 -13.96 2.24 7.72
CA VAL A 9 -14.11 1.83 6.32
C VAL A 9 -12.83 2.21 5.59
N GLY A 10 -12.09 1.20 5.12
CA GLY A 10 -10.81 1.38 4.45
C GLY A 10 -10.98 2.19 3.17
N SER A 11 -10.78 3.50 3.26
CA SER A 11 -10.62 4.39 2.12
C SER A 11 -9.42 3.90 1.32
N ALA A 12 -9.67 3.30 0.15
CA ALA A 12 -8.63 3.01 -0.82
C ALA A 12 -7.90 4.31 -1.16
N ILE A 13 -6.71 4.50 -0.60
CA ILE A 13 -5.92 5.69 -0.84
C ILE A 13 -5.35 5.59 -2.25
N TYR A 14 -6.13 6.04 -3.23
CA TYR A 14 -5.65 6.34 -4.57
C TYR A 14 -4.78 7.58 -4.46
N MET A 15 -3.46 7.39 -4.45
CA MET A 15 -2.51 8.50 -4.51
C MET A 15 -2.55 9.11 -5.92
N ASP A 16 -3.09 10.34 -6.01
CA ASP A 16 -3.06 11.17 -7.21
C ASP A 16 -1.60 11.53 -7.55
N PRO A 17 -1.09 11.20 -8.75
CA PRO A 17 0.29 11.50 -9.17
C PRO A 17 0.63 13.00 -9.23
N SER A 18 -0.34 13.89 -9.08
CA SER A 18 -0.17 15.33 -9.33
C SER A 18 0.42 16.14 -8.17
N VAL A 19 0.65 15.53 -6.99
CA VAL A 19 0.99 16.25 -5.75
C VAL A 19 2.51 16.53 -5.56
N ILE A 20 3.37 16.16 -6.53
CA ILE A 20 4.84 16.34 -6.38
C ILE A 20 5.34 17.58 -7.13
N ARG A 21 4.79 18.78 -6.90
CA ARG A 21 5.47 20.03 -7.31
C ARG A 21 5.09 21.19 -6.40
N SER A 22 5.76 21.34 -5.27
CA SER A 22 5.87 22.63 -4.57
C SER A 22 6.98 22.57 -3.52
N ALA A 23 8.19 22.91 -3.94
CA ALA A 23 9.24 23.41 -3.05
C ALA A 23 9.86 24.61 -3.76
N THR A 24 9.33 25.80 -3.48
CA THR A 24 9.95 27.07 -3.83
C THR A 24 10.93 27.43 -2.72
N ASN A 25 12.11 27.92 -3.08
CA ASN A 25 12.94 28.77 -2.24
C ASN A 25 13.80 29.70 -3.10
N PRO A 26 14.14 30.91 -2.60
CA PRO A 26 14.26 32.11 -3.41
C PRO A 26 15.70 32.59 -3.62
N GLY A 27 15.88 33.41 -4.67
CA GLY A 27 16.91 34.44 -4.77
C GLY A 27 18.25 34.01 -5.37
N VAL A 28 18.51 34.40 -6.62
CA VAL A 28 19.69 35.21 -7.03
C VAL A 28 19.45 35.78 -8.43
N ASP A 29 20.07 36.93 -8.65
CA ASP A 29 19.73 37.95 -9.64
C ASP A 29 20.06 37.59 -11.11
N ASN A 30 19.07 37.89 -11.95
CA ASN A 30 19.18 38.56 -13.25
C ASN A 30 20.20 38.00 -14.27
N LEU A 31 19.78 36.96 -15.00
CA LEU A 31 20.05 36.82 -16.43
C LEU A 31 18.70 36.67 -17.13
N SER A 32 18.28 37.70 -17.86
CA SER A 32 17.06 37.67 -18.68
C SER A 32 17.22 36.64 -19.80
N MET A 33 16.88 35.38 -19.51
CA MET A 33 16.55 34.38 -20.51
C MET A 33 15.04 34.21 -20.45
N ASP A 34 14.38 34.51 -21.57
CA ASP A 34 12.93 34.47 -21.73
C ASP A 34 12.35 33.20 -21.10
N THR A 35 11.57 33.37 -20.03
CA THR A 35 10.97 32.31 -19.22
C THR A 35 9.81 31.59 -19.92
N ASN A 36 9.69 31.72 -21.24
CA ASN A 36 8.57 31.21 -22.04
C ASN A 36 8.93 30.00 -22.92
N PHE A 37 10.08 29.36 -22.69
CA PHE A 37 10.32 28.02 -23.24
C PHE A 37 9.92 26.98 -22.19
N GLU A 38 8.64 26.61 -22.18
CA GLU A 38 8.11 25.58 -21.30
C GLU A 38 8.85 24.26 -21.54
N ILE A 39 9.67 23.86 -20.56
CA ILE A 39 10.36 22.57 -20.54
C ILE A 39 9.36 21.41 -20.73
N ALA A 40 8.09 21.62 -20.35
CA ALA A 40 7.00 20.65 -20.45
C ALA A 40 6.60 20.26 -21.90
N ASP A 41 6.92 21.09 -22.89
CA ASP A 41 6.61 20.83 -24.31
C ASP A 41 7.75 20.10 -25.04
N LEU A 42 8.81 19.77 -24.31
CA LEU A 42 9.98 19.13 -24.85
C LEU A 42 9.78 17.61 -24.87
N PRO A 43 10.22 16.88 -25.91
CA PRO A 43 10.15 15.42 -25.89
C PRO A 43 10.80 14.89 -24.61
N VAL A 44 10.19 13.92 -23.92
CA VAL A 44 10.63 13.40 -22.60
C VAL A 44 12.15 13.15 -22.50
N LYS A 45 12.78 12.75 -23.61
CA LYS A 45 14.23 12.55 -23.69
C LYS A 45 15.04 13.84 -23.45
N LEU A 46 14.55 14.96 -23.94
CA LEU A 46 15.18 16.28 -23.81
C LEU A 46 14.87 16.90 -22.44
N GLU A 47 13.66 16.71 -21.89
CA GLU A 47 13.36 17.05 -20.49
C GLU A 47 14.30 16.35 -19.50
N LEU A 48 14.43 15.02 -19.63
CA LEU A 48 15.32 14.22 -18.79
C LEU A 48 16.77 14.67 -18.94
N ARG A 49 17.21 14.98 -20.17
CA ARG A 49 18.56 15.48 -20.43
C ARG A 49 18.79 16.81 -19.70
N TYR A 50 17.86 17.75 -19.84
CA TYR A 50 17.96 19.06 -19.17
C TYR A 50 17.94 18.92 -17.66
N ALA A 51 17.05 18.10 -17.10
CA ALA A 51 16.98 17.84 -15.66
C ALA A 51 18.28 17.24 -15.11
N ILE A 52 18.89 16.30 -15.84
CA ILE A 52 20.18 15.71 -15.48
C ILE A 52 21.29 16.76 -15.54
N GLU A 53 21.36 17.52 -16.62
CA GLU A 53 22.39 18.53 -16.84
C GLU A 53 22.33 19.64 -15.78
N SER A 54 21.15 20.21 -15.53
CA SER A 54 20.92 21.20 -14.49
C SER A 54 21.29 20.67 -13.10
N LYS A 55 20.91 19.43 -12.78
CA LYS A 55 21.27 18.81 -11.51
C LYS A 55 22.77 18.57 -11.37
N ARG A 56 23.48 18.26 -12.45
CA ARG A 56 24.95 18.08 -12.42
C ARG A 56 25.69 19.41 -12.29
N ALA A 57 25.26 20.42 -13.03
CA ALA A 57 25.81 21.77 -12.93
C ALA A 57 25.66 22.35 -11.53
N ALA A 58 24.49 22.17 -10.89
CA ALA A 58 24.28 22.57 -9.49
C ALA A 58 25.21 21.85 -8.50
N ASN A 59 25.70 20.66 -8.85
CA ASN A 59 26.69 19.91 -8.07
C ASN A 59 28.14 20.15 -8.56
N GLY A 60 28.38 21.13 -9.43
CA GLY A 60 29.71 21.45 -9.97
C GLY A 60 30.32 20.36 -10.87
N LEU A 61 29.50 19.41 -11.36
CA LEU A 61 29.94 18.31 -12.21
C LEU A 61 29.73 18.67 -13.69
N GLU A 62 30.76 18.46 -14.52
CA GLU A 62 30.60 18.59 -15.97
C GLU A 62 29.58 17.56 -16.50
N CYS A 63 28.79 17.97 -17.48
CA CYS A 63 27.92 17.11 -18.25
C CYS A 63 28.78 16.08 -19.00
N PRO A 64 28.56 14.76 -18.86
CA PRO A 64 29.33 13.77 -19.58
C PRO A 64 29.06 13.96 -21.06
N LYS A 65 30.11 14.19 -21.83
CA LYS A 65 30.08 14.04 -23.29
C LYS A 65 29.98 12.55 -23.58
N THR A 66 28.76 12.01 -23.46
CA THR A 66 28.48 10.69 -24.01
C THR A 66 28.54 10.86 -25.51
N GLU A 67 29.62 10.41 -26.14
CA GLU A 67 29.56 10.09 -27.55
C GLU A 67 28.40 9.11 -27.71
N TYR A 68 27.29 9.61 -28.26
CA TYR A 68 26.26 8.73 -28.74
C TYR A 68 26.88 7.98 -29.89
N LYS A 69 27.52 6.84 -29.61
CA LYS A 69 27.73 5.81 -30.62
C LYS A 69 26.33 5.42 -31.04
N GLN A 70 25.84 6.14 -32.06
CA GLN A 70 24.54 5.96 -32.66
C GLN A 70 24.50 4.48 -32.95
N ALA A 71 23.74 3.73 -32.14
CA ALA A 71 23.79 2.27 -32.14
C ALA A 71 23.67 1.88 -33.61
N SER A 72 24.80 1.42 -34.15
CA SER A 72 24.96 1.18 -35.57
C SER A 72 23.76 0.33 -35.93
N ARG A 73 22.98 0.87 -36.86
CA ARG A 73 21.68 0.34 -37.24
C ARG A 73 21.92 -1.10 -37.65
N ARG A 74 21.69 -2.04 -36.73
CA ARG A 74 22.08 -3.45 -36.86
C ARG A 74 23.60 -3.62 -37.09
N GLU A 75 24.40 -3.58 -36.03
CA GLU A 75 25.40 -4.63 -35.90
C GLU A 75 24.60 -5.94 -35.96
N GLU A 76 24.65 -6.63 -37.10
CA GLU A 76 24.08 -7.96 -37.24
C GLU A 76 24.79 -8.83 -36.20
N LEU A 77 24.11 -9.01 -35.06
CA LEU A 77 24.52 -9.93 -34.00
C LEU A 77 24.93 -11.23 -34.69
N SER A 78 26.09 -11.77 -34.33
CA SER A 78 26.49 -13.08 -34.85
C SER A 78 25.36 -14.09 -34.60
N GLN A 79 25.23 -15.11 -35.46
CA GLN A 79 24.18 -16.13 -35.32
C GLN A 79 24.12 -16.71 -33.90
N ASP A 80 25.29 -16.88 -33.28
CA ASP A 80 25.46 -17.30 -31.88
C ASP A 80 24.92 -16.29 -30.87
N GLU A 81 25.12 -15.00 -31.09
CA GLU A 81 24.62 -13.93 -30.23
C GLU A 81 23.10 -13.79 -30.33
N MET A 82 22.54 -13.95 -31.52
CA MET A 82 21.09 -13.99 -31.73
C MET A 82 20.46 -15.17 -30.97
N ALA A 83 21.06 -16.36 -31.05
CA ALA A 83 20.60 -17.54 -30.31
C ALA A 83 20.67 -17.32 -28.79
N ARG A 84 21.79 -16.79 -28.27
CA ARG A 84 21.93 -16.42 -26.85
C ARG A 84 20.86 -15.40 -26.42
N ARG A 85 20.62 -14.38 -27.24
CA ARG A 85 19.59 -13.35 -26.97
C ARG A 85 18.18 -13.95 -26.93
N ARG A 86 17.85 -14.84 -27.87
CA ARG A 86 16.56 -15.54 -27.91
C ARG A 86 16.35 -16.38 -26.66
N LEU A 87 17.36 -17.14 -26.23
CA LEU A 87 17.29 -17.95 -25.02
C LEU A 87 17.12 -17.09 -23.76
N ARG A 88 17.85 -15.98 -23.63
CA ARG A 88 17.66 -15.01 -22.52
C ARG A 88 16.24 -14.45 -22.48
N ARG A 89 15.67 -14.06 -23.63
CA ARG A 89 14.29 -13.57 -23.74
C ARG A 89 13.27 -14.65 -23.33
N MET A 90 13.45 -15.88 -23.79
CA MET A 90 12.57 -16.99 -23.42
C MET A 90 12.62 -17.26 -21.91
N ARG A 91 13.81 -17.30 -21.31
CA ARG A 91 13.97 -17.42 -19.86
C ARG A 91 13.33 -16.27 -19.10
N ASN A 92 13.53 -15.03 -19.54
CA ASN A 92 12.93 -13.86 -18.91
C ASN A 92 11.39 -13.87 -19.04
N LYS A 93 10.85 -14.33 -20.18
CA LYS A 93 9.41 -14.50 -20.38
C LYS A 93 8.83 -15.48 -19.34
N VAL A 94 9.46 -16.63 -19.15
CA VAL A 94 9.03 -17.62 -18.14
C VAL A 94 9.18 -17.05 -16.72
N ALA A 95 10.30 -16.40 -16.41
CA ALA A 95 10.54 -15.81 -15.11
C ALA A 95 9.52 -14.71 -14.77
N ALA A 96 9.16 -13.86 -15.73
CA ALA A 96 8.16 -12.83 -15.56
C ALA A 96 6.77 -13.43 -15.29
N SER A 97 6.37 -14.47 -16.04
CA SER A 97 5.12 -15.18 -15.77
C SER A 97 5.10 -15.81 -14.38
N LYS A 98 6.20 -16.46 -13.96
CA LYS A 98 6.33 -17.06 -12.62
C LYS A 98 6.29 -15.99 -11.52
N CYS A 99 6.93 -14.85 -11.73
CA CYS A 99 6.91 -13.73 -10.78
C CYS A 99 5.47 -13.18 -10.62
N ARG A 100 4.77 -12.94 -11.73
CA ARG A 100 3.36 -12.50 -11.72
C ARG A 100 2.45 -13.52 -11.04
N MET A 101 2.63 -14.81 -11.34
CA MET A 101 1.86 -15.90 -10.73
C MET A 101 2.12 -15.98 -9.22
N LYS A 102 3.38 -15.95 -8.77
CA LYS A 102 3.72 -15.96 -7.35
C LYS A 102 3.14 -14.75 -6.60
N ARG A 103 3.18 -13.57 -7.22
CA ARG A 103 2.53 -12.37 -6.65
C ARG A 103 1.02 -12.55 -6.53
N LYS A 104 0.36 -13.08 -7.57
CA LYS A 104 -1.09 -13.33 -7.55
C LYS A 104 -1.46 -14.34 -6.46
N GLU A 105 -0.70 -15.42 -6.33
CA GLU A 105 -0.92 -16.44 -5.30
C GLU A 105 -0.74 -15.87 -3.90
N HIS A 106 0.32 -15.08 -3.67
CA HIS A 106 0.53 -14.43 -2.38
C HIS A 106 -0.62 -13.48 -2.01
N VAL A 107 -1.10 -12.68 -2.98
CA VAL A 107 -2.26 -11.81 -2.76
C VAL A 107 -3.51 -12.64 -2.45
N LYS A 108 -3.73 -13.75 -3.16
CA LYS A 108 -4.86 -14.66 -2.89
C LYS A 108 -4.80 -15.21 -1.46
N GLN A 109 -3.64 -15.69 -1.02
CA GLN A 109 -3.44 -16.22 0.34
C GLN A 109 -3.72 -15.16 1.41
N LEU A 110 -3.29 -13.91 1.19
CA LEU A 110 -3.58 -12.82 2.12
C LEU A 110 -5.07 -12.49 2.19
N ILE A 111 -5.78 -12.54 1.05
CA ILE A 111 -7.23 -12.33 1.02
C ILE A 111 -7.95 -13.46 1.77
N GLU A 112 -7.62 -14.72 1.46
CA GLU A 112 -8.21 -15.91 2.09
C GLU A 112 -7.99 -15.89 3.61
N ALA A 113 -6.76 -15.59 4.07
CA ALA A 113 -6.47 -15.45 5.50
C ALA A 113 -7.26 -14.30 6.15
N SER A 114 -7.48 -13.19 5.44
CA SER A 114 -8.29 -12.08 5.94
C SER A 114 -9.76 -12.47 6.08
N GLU A 115 -10.32 -13.16 5.09
CA GLU A 115 -11.71 -13.63 5.08
C GLU A 115 -11.95 -14.67 6.19
N GLU A 116 -10.99 -15.58 6.41
CA GLU A 116 -11.03 -16.55 7.51
C GLU A 116 -11.05 -15.88 8.88
N LEU A 117 -10.16 -14.89 9.09
CA LEU A 117 -10.11 -14.14 10.34
C LEU A 117 -11.37 -13.31 10.59
N GLU A 118 -11.91 -12.68 9.55
CA GLU A 118 -13.16 -11.92 9.65
C GLU A 118 -14.34 -12.83 9.99
N SER A 119 -14.42 -13.99 9.35
CA SER A 119 -15.44 -15.00 9.66
C SER A 119 -15.35 -15.49 11.11
N ALA A 120 -14.14 -15.81 11.58
CA ALA A 120 -13.91 -16.23 12.95
C ALA A 120 -14.27 -15.12 13.96
N ASN A 121 -13.91 -13.87 13.67
CA ASN A 121 -14.26 -12.74 14.51
C ASN A 121 -15.78 -12.56 14.61
N ASN A 122 -16.49 -12.60 13.48
CA ASN A 122 -17.95 -12.48 13.45
C ASN A 122 -18.65 -13.60 14.24
N GLN A 123 -18.11 -14.83 14.18
CA GLN A 123 -18.64 -15.95 14.95
C GLN A 123 -18.45 -15.73 16.46
N LEU A 124 -17.26 -15.30 16.88
CA LEU A 124 -16.97 -15.00 18.30
C LEU A 124 -17.82 -13.83 18.80
N GLU A 125 -17.99 -12.77 18.01
CA GLU A 125 -18.87 -11.66 18.35
C GLU A 125 -20.32 -12.13 18.52
N SER A 126 -20.81 -12.99 17.61
CA SER A 126 -22.14 -13.59 17.76
C SER A 126 -22.25 -14.41 19.05
N GLU A 127 -21.26 -15.23 19.38
CA GLU A 127 -21.26 -16.03 20.62
C GLU A 127 -21.28 -15.13 21.85
N ILE A 128 -20.47 -14.07 21.87
CA ILE A 128 -20.44 -13.07 22.93
C ILE A 128 -21.83 -12.42 23.10
N THR A 129 -22.50 -12.04 21.99
CA THR A 129 -23.84 -11.45 22.08
C THR A 129 -24.89 -12.42 22.62
N CYS A 130 -24.84 -13.70 22.21
CA CYS A 130 -25.73 -14.73 22.72
C CYS A 130 -25.52 -14.96 24.22
N LEU A 131 -24.27 -15.06 24.67
CA LEU A 131 -23.94 -15.25 26.08
C LEU A 131 -24.38 -14.06 26.93
N HIS A 132 -24.20 -12.82 26.45
CA HIS A 132 -24.72 -11.64 27.15
C HIS A 132 -26.24 -11.66 27.28
N ALA A 133 -26.96 -12.06 26.22
CA ALA A 133 -28.41 -12.18 26.27
C ALA A 133 -28.88 -13.26 27.26
N GLU A 134 -28.18 -14.39 27.32
CA GLU A 134 -28.46 -15.47 28.28
C GLU A 134 -28.23 -15.00 29.72
N ILE A 135 -27.11 -14.31 29.99
CA ILE A 135 -26.84 -13.71 31.30
C ILE A 135 -27.96 -12.75 31.68
N GLU A 136 -28.36 -11.85 30.79
CA GLU A 136 -29.43 -10.89 31.07
C GLU A 136 -30.76 -11.58 31.37
N GLN A 137 -31.09 -12.64 30.63
CA GLN A 137 -32.28 -13.45 30.88
C GLN A 137 -32.23 -14.13 32.26
N LEU A 138 -31.11 -14.75 32.61
CA LEU A 138 -30.93 -15.43 33.89
C LEU A 138 -30.98 -14.44 35.06
N SER A 139 -30.34 -13.27 34.92
CA SER A 139 -30.42 -12.19 35.92
C SER A 139 -31.86 -11.71 36.13
N LYS A 140 -32.61 -11.48 35.05
CA LYS A 140 -34.04 -11.11 35.14
C LYS A 140 -34.87 -12.18 35.84
N MET A 141 -34.63 -13.46 35.56
CA MET A 141 -35.32 -14.57 36.23
C MET A 141 -35.00 -14.62 37.73
N LEU A 142 -33.75 -14.36 38.10
CA LEU A 142 -33.32 -14.33 39.49
C LEU A 142 -33.91 -13.13 40.24
N ASP A 143 -33.87 -11.94 39.66
CA ASP A 143 -34.43 -10.72 40.25
C ASP A 143 -35.95 -10.81 40.45
N GLY A 144 -36.65 -11.52 39.56
CA GLY A 144 -38.08 -11.80 39.66
C GLY A 144 -38.44 -12.86 40.71
N HIS A 145 -37.48 -13.61 41.24
CA HIS A 145 -37.74 -14.70 42.17
C HIS A 145 -38.02 -14.18 43.60
N LYS A 146 -39.27 -14.25 44.05
CA LYS A 146 -39.64 -13.99 45.45
C LYS A 146 -39.21 -15.17 46.32
N CYS A 147 -38.16 -14.99 47.10
CA CYS A 147 -37.66 -16.02 48.01
C CYS A 147 -38.58 -16.14 49.24
N ASN A 148 -39.39 -17.20 49.32
CA ASN A 148 -40.13 -17.60 50.53
C ASN A 148 -39.21 -18.33 51.51
N LEU A 149 -38.08 -17.71 51.86
CA LEU A 149 -37.39 -18.08 53.08
C LEU A 149 -38.25 -17.54 54.23
N GLU A 150 -39.28 -18.32 54.60
CA GLU A 150 -39.96 -18.20 55.87
C GLU A 150 -38.90 -18.02 56.95
N ASN A 151 -38.96 -16.86 57.60
CA ASN A 151 -38.17 -16.44 58.74
C ASN A 151 -37.66 -17.62 59.57
N GLY A 152 -36.45 -18.08 59.26
CA GLY A 152 -35.68 -18.94 60.14
C GLY A 152 -35.41 -18.11 61.38
N LYS A 153 -36.26 -18.32 62.41
CA LYS A 153 -36.19 -17.69 63.72
C LYS A 153 -34.73 -17.55 64.13
N HIS A 154 -34.24 -16.31 64.13
CA HIS A 154 -33.03 -15.96 64.84
C HIS A 154 -33.30 -16.34 66.30
N GLY A 155 -32.69 -17.43 66.74
CA GLY A 155 -32.65 -17.82 68.14
C GLY A 155 -31.87 -16.76 68.90
N THR A 156 -32.57 -15.78 69.46
CA THR A 156 -32.10 -15.04 70.61
C THR A 156 -32.32 -15.93 71.82
N ASP A 157 -31.27 -16.63 72.26
CA ASP A 157 -31.09 -17.06 73.65
C ASP A 157 -29.65 -17.54 73.86
N ARG A 158 -28.78 -16.61 74.24
CA ARG A 158 -27.74 -16.77 75.27
C ARG A 158 -27.11 -15.43 75.62
#